data_AF-A0A2V5X3Z6-F1
#
_entry.id   AF-A0A2V5X3Z6-F1
#
_cell.length_a   1.000
_cell.length_b   1.000
_cell.length_c   1.000
_cell.angle_alpha   90.00
_cell.angle_beta   90.00
_cell.angle_gamma   90.00
#
_symmetry.space_group_name_H-M   'P 1'
#
loop_
_entity.id
_entity.type
_entity.pdbx_description
1 polymer ?
#
loop_
_entity_poly.entity_id
_entity_poly.type
_entity_poly.pdbx_seq_one_letter_code
_entity_poly.pdbx_strand_id
1 'polypeptide(L)'
;MRISFVPPPLEGTISLGIYDGNGKLVRVLHQEAELNEFIVGADALVTQWDGKNDDGEDLSAGKYHARGYAIGHVKIEETGKTQEPPLIDSPDFVRVKLVANPLENNERPIVELKASSDNQDAYLTTKDGLPLLTVARIEDSTDYHALLSRADKSIDFFILHGTITRQFRISNIDKMMAFDCGDFELK
;
A
#
# COMPACT_ATOMS: atom_id res chain seq x y z
N MET A 1 20.22 8.59 -4.88
CA MET A 1 19.78 9.56 -3.84
C MET A 1 19.50 8.81 -2.54
N ARG A 2 20.01 9.28 -1.40
CA ARG A 2 19.81 8.62 -0.10
C ARG A 2 18.52 9.11 0.56
N ILE A 3 17.65 8.19 0.95
CA ILE A 3 16.43 8.45 1.70
C ILE A 3 16.60 7.81 3.09
N SER A 4 16.38 8.58 4.15
CA SER A 4 16.50 8.09 5.52
C SER A 4 15.32 8.55 6.36
N PHE A 5 14.75 7.64 7.14
CA PHE A 5 13.60 7.90 7.99
C PHE A 5 13.71 7.13 9.30
N VAL A 6 13.07 7.64 10.34
CA VAL A 6 12.97 6.93 11.61
C VAL A 6 11.93 5.82 11.43
N PRO A 7 12.25 4.55 11.71
CA PRO A 7 11.28 3.46 11.55
C PRO A 7 10.05 3.73 12.40
N PRO A 8 8.83 3.61 11.83
CA PRO A 8 7.61 3.71 12.63
C PRO A 8 7.61 2.62 13.71
N PRO A 9 7.18 2.91 14.95
CA PRO A 9 7.15 1.93 16.03
C PRO A 9 5.96 0.96 15.88
N LEU A 10 5.93 0.23 14.77
CA LEU A 10 4.94 -0.78 14.42
C LEU A 10 5.67 -1.95 13.75
N GLU A 11 5.61 -3.13 14.37
CA GLU A 11 6.14 -4.36 13.76
C GLU A 11 5.29 -4.79 12.56
N GLY A 12 5.94 -5.17 11.47
CA GLY A 12 5.29 -5.58 10.23
C GLY A 12 6.13 -5.27 8.99
N THR A 13 5.48 -5.02 7.86
CA THR A 13 6.13 -4.67 6.59
C THR A 13 6.05 -3.17 6.31
N ILE A 14 6.87 -2.69 5.40
CA ILE A 14 6.94 -1.29 4.99
C ILE A 14 6.68 -1.18 3.48
N SER A 15 5.74 -0.33 3.11
CA SER A 15 5.57 0.11 1.73
C SER A 15 5.93 1.59 1.62
N LEU A 16 6.78 1.95 0.66
CA LEU A 16 7.37 3.27 0.50
C LEU A 16 7.31 3.73 -0.95
N GLY A 17 6.76 4.93 -1.17
CA GLY A 17 6.63 5.54 -2.50
C GLY A 17 7.37 6.87 -2.63
N ILE A 18 7.72 7.21 -3.86
CA ILE A 18 8.21 8.53 -4.26
C ILE A 18 7.10 9.27 -5.00
N TYR A 19 6.88 10.52 -4.62
CA TYR A 19 5.81 11.37 -5.12
C TYR A 19 6.38 12.64 -5.75
N ASP A 20 5.79 13.09 -6.85
CA ASP A 20 6.11 14.39 -7.45
C ASP A 20 5.53 15.55 -6.64
N GLY A 21 5.82 16.79 -7.04
CA GLY A 21 5.30 18.01 -6.40
C GLY A 21 3.78 18.17 -6.43
N ASN A 22 3.05 17.36 -7.23
CA ASN A 22 1.59 17.33 -7.26
C ASN A 22 1.01 16.21 -6.37
N GLY A 23 1.86 15.43 -5.69
CA GLY A 23 1.46 14.29 -4.88
C GLY A 23 1.13 13.04 -5.70
N LYS A 24 1.51 12.99 -6.98
CA LYS A 24 1.36 11.79 -7.81
C LYS A 24 2.49 10.81 -7.49
N LEU A 25 2.14 9.54 -7.23
CA LEU A 25 3.14 8.47 -7.11
C LEU A 25 3.88 8.30 -8.45
N VAL A 26 5.21 8.38 -8.41
CA VAL A 26 6.08 8.21 -9.60
C VAL A 26 6.97 6.99 -9.52
N ARG A 27 7.15 6.43 -8.32
CA ARG A 27 7.96 5.22 -8.09
C ARG A 27 7.47 4.49 -6.85
N VAL A 28 7.25 3.20 -6.95
CA VAL A 28 7.20 2.30 -5.78
C VAL A 28 8.64 1.92 -5.46
N LEU A 29 9.12 2.34 -4.28
CA LEU A 29 10.50 2.06 -3.88
C LEU A 29 10.59 0.73 -3.10
N HIS A 30 9.59 0.47 -2.27
CA HIS A 30 9.42 -0.77 -1.51
C HIS A 30 7.94 -1.13 -1.44
N GLN A 31 7.63 -2.40 -1.65
CA GLN A 31 6.30 -2.97 -1.44
C GLN A 31 6.43 -4.11 -0.44
N GLU A 32 5.69 -4.03 0.66
CA GLU A 32 5.65 -5.07 1.70
C GLU A 32 7.05 -5.49 2.20
N ALA A 33 8.00 -4.56 2.21
CA ALA A 33 9.39 -4.86 2.56
C ALA A 33 9.56 -5.14 4.06
N GLU A 34 10.38 -6.12 4.38
CA GLU A 34 10.85 -6.37 5.74
C GLU A 34 11.90 -5.35 6.18
N LEU A 35 12.07 -5.16 7.49
CA LEU A 35 13.05 -4.21 8.04
C LEU A 35 14.50 -4.53 7.61
N ASN A 36 14.81 -5.80 7.32
CA ASN A 36 16.13 -6.25 6.88
C ASN A 36 16.48 -5.87 5.43
N GLU A 37 15.49 -5.41 4.64
CA GLU A 37 15.68 -4.93 3.28
C GLU A 37 16.18 -3.48 3.24
N PHE A 38 16.22 -2.83 4.41
CA PHE A 38 16.76 -1.49 4.60
C PHE A 38 18.15 -1.54 5.20
N ILE A 39 18.97 -0.55 4.86
CA ILE A 39 20.25 -0.34 5.56
C ILE A 39 19.95 0.26 6.93
N VAL A 40 20.30 -0.44 7.99
CA VAL A 40 20.13 0.02 9.38
C VAL A 40 21.25 1.03 9.71
N GLY A 41 20.87 2.30 9.88
CA GLY A 41 21.71 3.34 10.47
C GLY A 41 21.62 3.36 12.00
N ALA A 42 22.29 4.31 12.64
CA ALA A 42 22.31 4.39 14.12
C ALA A 42 20.89 4.56 14.72
N ASP A 43 20.06 5.41 14.12
CA ASP A 43 18.69 5.72 14.57
C ASP A 43 17.69 5.82 13.40
N ALA A 44 18.02 5.24 12.24
CA ALA A 44 17.22 5.38 11.02
C ALA A 44 17.32 4.15 10.12
N LEU A 45 16.26 3.90 9.35
CA LEU A 45 16.33 3.06 8.16
C LEU A 45 16.75 3.90 6.97
N VAL A 46 17.49 3.28 6.06
CA VAL A 46 18.04 3.95 4.89
C VAL A 46 17.78 3.11 3.65
N THR A 47 17.33 3.77 2.58
CA THR A 47 17.18 3.22 1.24
C THR A 47 17.72 4.21 0.21
N GLN A 48 17.77 3.82 -1.06
CA GLN A 48 18.20 4.67 -2.15
C GLN A 48 17.17 4.70 -3.28
N TRP A 49 17.05 5.86 -3.89
CA TRP A 49 16.32 6.06 -5.14
C TRP A 49 17.28 6.53 -6.23
N ASP A 50 17.16 5.97 -7.43
CA ASP A 50 18.01 6.24 -8.58
C ASP A 50 17.58 7.47 -9.40
N GLY A 51 16.43 8.07 -9.08
CA GLY A 51 15.86 9.19 -9.83
C GLY A 51 14.98 8.75 -11.00
N LYS A 52 14.57 7.47 -11.05
CA LYS A 52 13.78 6.90 -12.12
C LYS A 52 12.35 6.58 -11.69
N ASN A 53 11.43 6.49 -12.64
CA ASN A 53 10.08 5.96 -12.41
C ASN A 53 10.06 4.42 -12.41
N ASP A 54 8.89 3.81 -12.25
CA ASP A 54 8.74 2.34 -12.26
C ASP A 54 9.10 1.71 -13.63
N ASP A 55 8.99 2.47 -14.73
CA ASP A 55 9.38 2.05 -16.09
C ASP A 55 10.90 2.15 -16.35
N GLY A 56 11.67 2.66 -15.37
CA GLY A 56 13.12 2.86 -15.48
C GLY A 56 13.54 4.13 -16.24
N GLU A 57 12.60 5.01 -16.56
CA GLU A 57 12.85 6.28 -17.22
C GLU A 57 13.35 7.33 -16.24
N ASP A 58 14.28 8.18 -16.69
CA ASP A 58 14.76 9.32 -15.91
C ASP A 58 13.65 10.34 -15.69
N LEU A 59 13.50 10.77 -14.44
CA LEU A 59 12.57 11.83 -14.08
C LEU A 59 13.24 13.20 -14.15
N SER A 60 12.42 14.22 -14.42
CA SER A 60 12.87 15.61 -14.52
C SER A 60 13.46 16.12 -13.21
N ALA A 61 14.44 17.03 -13.29
CA ALA A 61 14.91 17.76 -12.13
C ALA A 61 13.75 18.51 -11.45
N GLY A 62 13.72 18.51 -10.12
CA GLY A 62 12.64 19.09 -9.35
C GLY A 62 12.52 18.54 -7.93
N LYS A 63 11.49 19.02 -7.23
CA LYS A 63 11.17 18.61 -5.87
C LYS A 63 10.31 17.34 -5.88
N TYR A 64 10.71 16.37 -5.07
CA TYR A 64 10.01 15.12 -4.84
C TYR A 64 9.86 14.89 -3.33
N HIS A 65 8.95 13.99 -2.98
CA HIS A 65 8.62 13.67 -1.60
C HIS A 65 8.56 12.15 -1.42
N ALA A 66 9.08 11.62 -0.30
CA ALA A 66 8.93 10.21 0.03
C ALA A 66 8.08 10.04 1.28
N ARG A 67 7.13 9.11 1.21
CA ARG A 67 6.29 8.71 2.34
C ARG A 67 5.84 7.27 2.18
N GLY A 68 5.44 6.66 3.29
CA GLY A 68 5.05 5.27 3.30
C GLY A 68 4.07 4.92 4.40
N TYR A 69 3.83 3.63 4.49
CA TYR A 69 3.00 3.02 5.53
C TYR A 69 3.74 1.81 6.09
N ALA A 70 3.80 1.71 7.41
CA ALA A 70 4.08 0.46 8.09
C ALA A 70 2.75 -0.29 8.24
N ILE A 71 2.74 -1.56 7.84
CA ILE A 71 1.57 -2.44 7.88
C ILE A 71 1.86 -3.53 8.90
N GLY A 72 1.14 -3.49 10.02
CA GLY A 72 1.27 -4.49 11.07
C GLY A 72 0.60 -5.81 10.72
N HIS A 73 0.44 -6.67 11.72
CA HIS A 73 -0.21 -7.97 11.52
C HIS A 73 -1.70 -7.84 11.15
N VAL A 74 -1.97 -7.84 9.85
CA VAL A 74 -3.29 -7.95 9.24
C VAL A 74 -3.63 -9.42 9.05
N LYS A 75 -4.89 -9.79 9.27
CA LYS A 75 -5.38 -11.16 9.06
C LYS A 75 -6.18 -11.21 7.77
N ILE A 76 -5.77 -12.05 6.83
CA ILE A 76 -6.47 -12.30 5.57
C ILE A 76 -7.03 -13.73 5.61
N GLU A 77 -8.33 -13.88 5.37
CA GLU A 77 -9.01 -15.19 5.33
C GLU A 77 -9.86 -15.28 4.07
N GLU A 78 -9.69 -16.33 3.27
CA GLU A 78 -10.63 -16.64 2.18
C GLU A 78 -11.93 -17.19 2.82
N THR A 79 -13.03 -16.45 2.67
CA THR A 79 -14.30 -16.76 3.31
C THR A 79 -15.28 -17.46 2.36
N GLY A 80 -15.01 -17.46 1.05
CA GLY A 80 -15.84 -18.15 0.08
C GLY A 80 -15.36 -18.06 -1.36
N LYS A 81 -15.86 -18.99 -2.18
CA LYS A 81 -15.70 -19.02 -3.63
C LYS A 81 -17.05 -19.36 -4.26
N THR A 82 -17.57 -18.49 -5.12
CA THR A 82 -18.90 -18.64 -5.75
C THR A 82 -18.82 -18.34 -7.25
N GLN A 83 -19.84 -18.74 -8.01
CA GLN A 83 -20.01 -18.40 -9.43
C GLN A 83 -20.96 -17.21 -9.66
N GLU A 84 -21.45 -16.60 -8.59
CA GLU A 84 -22.34 -15.44 -8.64
C GLU A 84 -21.54 -14.15 -8.44
N PRO A 85 -21.82 -13.08 -9.20
CA PRO A 85 -21.23 -11.78 -8.92
C PRO A 85 -21.73 -11.27 -7.56
N PRO A 86 -20.87 -10.61 -6.77
CA PRO A 86 -21.27 -10.08 -5.48
C PRO A 86 -22.28 -8.94 -5.67
N LEU A 87 -23.43 -9.03 -5.00
CA LEU A 87 -24.40 -7.93 -4.90
C LEU A 87 -23.91 -6.90 -3.88
N ILE A 88 -22.82 -6.20 -4.22
CA ILE A 88 -22.18 -5.20 -3.37
C ILE A 88 -22.23 -3.83 -4.03
N ASP A 89 -22.53 -2.81 -3.22
CA ASP A 89 -22.18 -1.43 -3.57
C ASP A 89 -20.69 -1.25 -3.25
N SER A 90 -19.85 -1.34 -4.29
CA SER A 90 -18.40 -1.24 -4.16
C SER A 90 -17.98 0.22 -4.33
N PRO A 91 -17.63 0.95 -3.24
CA PRO A 91 -17.09 2.30 -3.41
C PRO A 91 -15.72 2.24 -4.09
N ASP A 92 -15.34 3.32 -4.78
CA ASP A 92 -14.01 3.46 -5.35
C ASP A 92 -12.90 3.36 -4.29
N PHE A 93 -13.22 3.80 -3.06
CA PHE A 93 -12.30 3.78 -1.92
C PHE A 93 -13.01 3.48 -0.60
N VAL A 94 -12.30 2.81 0.31
CA VAL A 94 -12.69 2.60 1.70
C VAL A 94 -11.80 3.42 2.62
N ARG A 95 -12.39 4.21 3.52
CA ARG A 95 -11.65 5.04 4.48
C ARG A 95 -11.28 4.22 5.72
N VAL A 96 -10.00 4.16 6.05
CA VAL A 96 -9.47 3.48 7.25
C VAL A 96 -8.77 4.49 8.12
N LYS A 97 -9.13 4.53 9.41
CA LYS A 97 -8.43 5.34 10.41
C LYS A 97 -7.24 4.53 10.93
N LEU A 98 -6.06 5.12 10.86
CA LEU A 98 -4.79 4.47 11.17
C LEU A 98 -4.41 4.60 12.65
N VAL A 99 -3.40 3.84 13.06
CA VAL A 99 -2.69 4.08 14.32
C VAL A 99 -1.91 5.38 14.18
N ALA A 100 -1.91 6.20 15.24
CA ALA A 100 -1.11 7.42 15.26
C ALA A 100 0.37 7.05 15.29
N ASN A 101 1.16 7.68 14.44
CA ASN A 101 2.62 7.62 14.54
C ASN A 101 3.07 8.56 15.66
N PRO A 102 3.60 8.07 16.80
CA PRO A 102 4.01 8.94 17.90
C PRO A 102 5.23 9.83 17.56
N LEU A 103 5.92 9.53 16.45
CA LEU A 103 7.02 10.34 15.93
C LEU A 103 6.51 11.56 15.16
N GLU A 104 5.25 11.53 14.74
CA GLU A 104 4.57 12.65 14.10
C GLU A 104 3.54 13.23 15.07
N ASN A 105 3.46 14.56 15.16
CA ASN A 105 2.45 15.22 15.98
C ASN A 105 1.10 15.23 15.25
N ASN A 106 0.60 14.05 14.87
CA ASN A 106 -0.53 13.89 13.96
C ASN A 106 -1.66 13.09 14.62
N GLU A 107 -2.90 13.61 14.51
CA GLU A 107 -4.08 12.86 14.89
C GLU A 107 -4.25 11.68 13.93
N ARG A 108 -4.41 10.46 14.47
CA ARG A 108 -4.68 9.18 13.76
C ARG A 108 -5.18 9.38 12.31
N PRO A 109 -4.27 9.36 11.31
CA PRO A 109 -4.61 9.78 9.95
C PRO A 109 -5.62 8.83 9.32
N ILE A 110 -6.38 9.34 8.34
CA ILE A 110 -7.29 8.52 7.54
C ILE A 110 -6.63 8.25 6.19
N VAL A 111 -6.55 6.99 5.80
CA VAL A 111 -6.14 6.57 4.46
C VAL A 111 -7.36 6.11 3.66
N GLU A 112 -7.36 6.43 2.37
CA GLU A 112 -8.33 5.91 1.39
C GLU A 112 -7.69 4.71 0.69
N LEU A 113 -8.28 3.53 0.87
CA LEU A 113 -7.81 2.26 0.31
C LEU A 113 -8.66 1.85 -0.89
N LYS A 114 -8.01 1.26 -1.90
CA LYS A 114 -8.64 0.70 -3.09
C LYS A 114 -8.15 -0.74 -3.29
N ALA A 115 -9.00 -1.56 -3.92
CA ALA A 115 -8.60 -2.85 -4.46
C ALA A 115 -7.95 -2.67 -5.83
N SER A 116 -6.76 -3.23 -5.98
CA SER A 116 -6.00 -3.23 -7.22
C SER A 116 -5.51 -4.64 -7.52
N SER A 117 -5.15 -4.89 -8.77
CA SER A 117 -4.57 -6.15 -9.20
C SER A 117 -3.67 -5.92 -10.41
N ASP A 118 -2.65 -6.74 -10.54
CA ASP A 118 -1.86 -6.89 -11.76
C ASP A 118 -2.04 -8.30 -12.32
N ASN A 119 -1.05 -8.81 -13.06
CA ASN A 119 -1.07 -10.15 -13.65
C ASN A 119 -0.62 -11.26 -12.70
N GLN A 120 -0.19 -10.94 -11.48
CA GLN A 120 0.39 -11.86 -10.50
C GLN A 120 -0.33 -11.81 -9.16
N ASP A 121 -0.77 -10.64 -8.72
CA ASP A 121 -1.28 -10.39 -7.38
C ASP A 121 -2.50 -9.47 -7.38
N ALA A 122 -3.39 -9.72 -6.43
CA ALA A 122 -4.43 -8.79 -6.02
C ALA A 122 -4.07 -8.22 -4.66
N TYR A 123 -4.06 -6.89 -4.55
CA TYR A 123 -3.52 -6.18 -3.40
C TYR A 123 -4.33 -4.93 -3.06
N LEU A 124 -4.17 -4.46 -1.82
CA LEU A 124 -4.67 -3.16 -1.39
C LEU A 124 -3.67 -2.07 -1.78
N THR A 125 -4.19 -0.97 -2.34
CA THR A 125 -3.41 0.24 -2.59
C THR A 125 -3.99 1.41 -1.82
N THR A 126 -3.19 2.44 -1.59
CA THR A 126 -3.72 3.79 -1.34
C THR A 126 -4.48 4.30 -2.58
N LYS A 127 -5.26 5.36 -2.40
CA LYS A 127 -5.90 6.09 -3.51
C LYS A 127 -4.91 6.62 -4.55
N ASP A 128 -3.73 7.05 -4.09
CA ASP A 128 -2.66 7.53 -4.96
C ASP A 128 -1.86 6.41 -5.65
N GLY A 129 -2.17 5.15 -5.36
CA GLY A 129 -1.66 3.98 -6.09
C GLY A 129 -0.53 3.22 -5.41
N LEU A 130 -0.10 3.60 -4.21
CA LEU A 130 0.96 2.88 -3.48
C LEU A 130 0.45 1.50 -3.02
N PRO A 131 1.03 0.38 -3.49
CA PRO A 131 0.70 -0.96 -3.00
C PRO A 131 1.07 -1.10 -1.53
N LEU A 132 0.20 -1.72 -0.74
CA LEU A 132 0.37 -1.83 0.72
C LEU A 132 0.38 -3.27 1.23
N LEU A 133 -0.47 -4.14 0.68
CA LEU A 133 -0.71 -5.48 1.20
C LEU A 133 -1.25 -6.40 0.11
N THR A 134 -0.57 -7.51 -0.14
CA THR A 134 -1.04 -8.56 -1.05
C THR A 134 -2.11 -9.40 -0.36
N VAL A 135 -3.27 -9.55 -1.01
CA VAL A 135 -4.42 -10.30 -0.51
C VAL A 135 -4.39 -11.73 -1.02
N ALA A 136 -4.12 -11.90 -2.32
CA ALA A 136 -3.99 -13.23 -2.92
C ALA A 136 -3.21 -13.17 -4.22
N ARG A 137 -2.55 -14.28 -4.54
CA ARG A 137 -1.99 -14.54 -5.86
C ARG A 137 -3.06 -14.83 -6.89
N ILE A 138 -2.80 -14.37 -8.10
CA ILE A 138 -3.56 -14.56 -9.32
C ILE A 138 -2.85 -15.65 -10.14
N GLU A 139 -3.56 -16.72 -10.47
CA GLU A 139 -2.98 -17.88 -11.15
C GLU A 139 -3.04 -17.80 -12.68
N ASP A 140 -3.93 -16.96 -13.24
CA ASP A 140 -4.10 -16.77 -14.69
C ASP A 140 -3.97 -15.30 -15.09
N SER A 141 -3.47 -15.03 -16.30
CA SER A 141 -3.06 -13.68 -16.71
C SER A 141 -4.15 -12.85 -17.39
N THR A 142 -5.44 -13.14 -17.22
CA THR A 142 -6.49 -12.46 -18.00
C THR A 142 -7.75 -12.15 -17.21
N ASP A 143 -8.18 -10.89 -17.24
CA ASP A 143 -9.47 -10.34 -16.77
C ASP A 143 -9.83 -10.59 -15.29
N TYR A 144 -8.96 -10.10 -14.40
CA TYR A 144 -9.24 -10.00 -12.97
C TYR A 144 -9.72 -8.60 -12.60
N HIS A 145 -10.77 -8.54 -11.78
CA HIS A 145 -11.23 -7.30 -11.15
C HIS A 145 -11.27 -7.49 -9.64
N ALA A 146 -10.74 -6.50 -8.93
CA ALA A 146 -10.74 -6.50 -7.48
C ALA A 146 -11.70 -5.42 -6.96
N LEU A 147 -12.56 -5.77 -5.99
CA LEU A 147 -13.52 -4.87 -5.38
C LEU A 147 -13.35 -4.84 -3.86
N LEU A 148 -13.65 -3.69 -3.25
CA LEU A 148 -13.73 -3.55 -1.80
C LEU A 148 -15.17 -3.31 -1.36
N SER A 149 -15.48 -3.82 -0.18
CA SER A 149 -16.63 -3.39 0.60
C SER A 149 -16.23 -3.21 2.06
N ARG A 150 -16.78 -2.17 2.71
CA ARG A 150 -16.51 -1.93 4.12
C ARG A 150 -17.41 -2.83 4.97
N ALA A 151 -16.79 -3.64 5.82
CA ALA A 151 -17.44 -4.22 6.99
C ALA A 151 -17.03 -3.42 8.25
N ASP A 152 -17.71 -3.61 9.37
CA ASP A 152 -17.52 -2.80 10.60
C ASP A 152 -16.04 -2.50 10.92
N LYS A 153 -15.28 -3.54 11.30
CA LYS A 153 -13.85 -3.47 11.65
C LYS A 153 -12.93 -4.22 10.67
N SER A 154 -13.48 -4.63 9.53
CA SER A 154 -12.78 -5.39 8.49
C SER A 154 -13.12 -4.83 7.12
N ILE A 155 -12.37 -5.24 6.12
CA ILE A 155 -12.69 -5.00 4.72
C ILE A 155 -12.97 -6.35 4.08
N ASP A 156 -14.06 -6.44 3.32
CA ASP A 156 -14.27 -7.57 2.43
C ASP A 156 -13.65 -7.22 1.07
N PHE A 157 -12.80 -8.12 0.58
CA PHE A 157 -12.08 -7.98 -0.67
C PHE A 157 -12.55 -9.08 -1.61
N PHE A 158 -12.96 -8.71 -2.81
CA PHE A 158 -13.48 -9.64 -3.80
C PHE A 158 -12.56 -9.67 -4.99
N ILE A 159 -12.20 -10.86 -5.45
CA ILE A 159 -11.50 -11.09 -6.71
C ILE A 159 -12.48 -11.75 -7.66
N LEU A 160 -12.76 -11.10 -8.77
CA LEU A 160 -13.63 -11.59 -9.83
C LEU A 160 -12.75 -12.03 -11.00
N HIS A 161 -12.94 -13.27 -11.45
CA HIS A 161 -12.28 -13.84 -12.62
C HIS A 161 -13.30 -14.61 -13.46
N GLY A 162 -13.69 -14.06 -14.60
CA GLY A 162 -14.79 -14.57 -15.39
C GLY A 162 -16.09 -14.64 -14.56
N THR A 163 -16.59 -15.84 -14.29
CA THR A 163 -17.77 -16.06 -13.44
C THR A 163 -17.42 -16.35 -11.99
N ILE A 164 -16.15 -16.54 -11.65
CA ILE A 164 -15.72 -16.94 -10.31
C ILE A 164 -15.47 -15.70 -9.47
N THR A 165 -16.14 -15.63 -8.32
CA THR A 165 -15.87 -14.65 -7.26
C THR A 165 -15.20 -15.35 -6.10
N ARG A 166 -13.99 -14.93 -5.73
CA ARG A 166 -13.34 -15.29 -4.45
C ARG A 166 -13.52 -14.14 -3.48
N GLN A 167 -13.91 -14.46 -2.26
CA GLN A 167 -14.13 -13.47 -1.20
C GLN A 167 -13.10 -13.67 -0.09
N PHE A 168 -12.50 -12.57 0.34
CA PHE A 168 -11.57 -12.51 1.44
C PHE A 168 -12.06 -11.53 2.49
N ARG A 169 -11.81 -11.84 3.75
CA ARG A 169 -11.99 -10.91 4.86
C ARG A 169 -10.64 -10.47 5.37
N ILE A 170 -10.44 -9.16 5.40
CA ILE A 170 -9.22 -8.51 5.86
C ILE A 170 -9.50 -7.83 7.20
N SER A 171 -8.98 -8.39 8.29
CA SER A 171 -9.19 -7.92 9.66
C SER A 171 -7.93 -7.27 10.24
N ASN A 172 -8.10 -6.38 11.22
CA ASN A 172 -7.03 -5.54 11.79
C ASN A 172 -6.38 -4.61 10.77
N ILE A 173 -7.12 -4.19 9.74
CA ILE A 173 -6.63 -3.30 8.70
C ILE A 173 -6.22 -1.92 9.24
N ASP A 174 -6.76 -1.53 10.39
CA ASP A 174 -6.40 -0.31 11.10
C ASP A 174 -5.02 -0.36 11.75
N LYS A 175 -4.39 -1.55 11.86
CA LYS A 175 -2.98 -1.71 12.27
C LYS A 175 -2.03 -1.31 11.16
N MET A 176 -2.19 -0.10 10.64
CA MET A 176 -1.21 0.57 9.80
C MET A 176 -0.84 1.92 10.40
N MET A 177 0.33 2.40 10.04
CA MET A 177 0.88 3.66 10.50
C MET A 177 1.52 4.38 9.32
N ALA A 178 1.05 5.59 9.03
CA ALA A 178 1.68 6.44 8.02
C ALA A 178 3.00 7.01 8.57
N PHE A 179 3.97 7.22 7.70
CA PHE A 179 5.21 7.90 8.03
C PHE A 179 5.75 8.71 6.86
N ASP A 180 6.38 9.83 7.19
CA ASP A 180 6.99 10.77 6.27
C ASP A 180 8.53 10.60 6.22
N CYS A 181 9.11 10.60 5.03
CA CYS A 181 10.56 10.54 4.81
C CYS A 181 11.16 11.88 4.35
N GLY A 182 10.32 12.90 4.22
CA GLY A 182 10.69 14.24 3.82
C GLY A 182 10.79 14.47 2.31
N ASP A 183 11.16 15.70 2.00
CA ASP A 183 11.36 16.19 0.64
C ASP A 183 12.83 16.09 0.19
N PHE A 184 13.04 15.96 -1.11
CA PHE A 184 14.35 16.02 -1.74
C PHE A 184 14.28 16.62 -3.13
N GLU A 185 15.43 17.07 -3.63
CA GLU A 185 15.57 17.70 -4.93
C GLU A 185 16.41 16.81 -5.86
N LEU A 186 15.81 16.40 -6.98
CA LEU A 186 16.51 15.75 -8.08
C LEU A 186 17.15 16.87 -8.94
N LYS A 187 18.45 16.74 -9.20
CA LYS A 187 19.26 17.73 -9.94
C LYS A 187 19.57 17.26 -11.34
#